data_AF-A0A2R6JBV0-F1
#
_entry.id   AF-A0A2R6JBV0-F1
#
_cell.length_a   1.000
_cell.length_b   1.000
_cell.length_c   1.000
_cell.angle_alpha   90.00
_cell.angle_beta   90.00
_cell.angle_gamma   90.00
#
_symmetry.space_group_name_H-M   'P 1'
#
loop_
_entity.id
_entity.type
_entity.pdbx_description
1 polymer ?
#
loop_
_entity_poly.entity_id
_entity_poly.type
_entity_poly.pdbx_seq_one_letter_code
_entity_poly.pdbx_strand_id
1 'polypeptide(L)'
;MDAFVYGTLRDPERARELLGHADFGPDTLLRGLHRIDARYPTLAPGGETRGRVLRLRDGDLKALDAYEGVNRGLYVRVRVPGDQGALWTYVGDPTRLGAEVTWPGSGPFRRRVERYVDANDVRVES
;
A
#
# COMPACT_ATOMS: atom_id res chain seq x y z
N MET A 1 7.58 10.04 6.85
CA MET A 1 7.36 8.60 6.60
C MET A 1 7.00 8.47 5.15
N ASP A 2 7.73 7.62 4.44
CA ASP A 2 7.57 7.43 3.00
C ASP A 2 6.53 6.36 2.69
N ALA A 3 6.17 6.19 1.42
CA ALA A 3 5.18 5.23 0.98
C ALA A 3 5.79 4.11 0.12
N PHE A 4 5.52 2.85 0.46
CA PHE A 4 5.73 1.74 -0.46
C PHE A 4 4.58 1.70 -1.47
N VAL A 5 4.90 1.82 -2.76
CA VAL A 5 3.92 1.77 -3.85
C VAL A 5 4.16 0.56 -4.75
N TYR A 6 3.08 -0.16 -5.06
CA TYR A 6 3.11 -1.41 -5.82
C TYR A 6 2.19 -1.40 -7.06
N GLY A 7 1.35 -0.37 -7.18
CA GLY A 7 0.37 -0.21 -8.26
C GLY A 7 0.77 0.88 -9.25
N THR A 8 -0.23 1.66 -9.69
CA THR A 8 -0.08 2.71 -10.70
C THR A 8 0.90 3.81 -10.29
N LEU A 9 1.02 4.10 -8.99
CA LEU A 9 1.95 5.09 -8.46
C LEU A 9 3.43 4.69 -8.51
N ARG A 10 3.77 3.52 -9.06
CA ARG A 10 5.16 3.18 -9.43
C ARG A 10 5.64 3.95 -10.66
N ASP A 11 4.71 4.44 -11.47
CA ASP A 11 4.99 5.25 -12.66
C ASP A 11 5.35 6.69 -12.25
N PRO A 12 6.56 7.18 -12.60
CA PRO A 12 6.97 8.55 -12.32
C PRO A 12 6.10 9.62 -12.97
N GLU A 13 5.51 9.39 -14.14
CA GLU A 13 4.62 10.37 -14.75
C GLU A 13 3.35 10.53 -13.92
N ARG A 14 2.75 9.41 -13.52
CA ARG A 14 1.57 9.41 -12.66
C ARG A 14 1.82 10.04 -11.29
N ALA A 15 2.99 9.77 -10.69
CA ALA A 15 3.38 10.36 -9.42
C ALA A 15 3.56 11.88 -9.53
N ARG A 16 4.21 12.37 -10.60
CA ARG A 16 4.36 13.82 -10.83
C ARG A 16 3.05 14.52 -11.09
N GLU A 17 2.14 13.90 -11.84
CA GLU A 17 0.80 14.43 -12.08
C GLU A 17 0.04 14.63 -10.75
N LEU A 18 0.18 13.67 -9.82
CA LEU A 18 -0.52 13.69 -8.55
C LEU A 18 0.14 14.58 -7.49
N LEU A 19 1.47 14.53 -7.36
CA LEU A 19 2.22 15.11 -6.25
C LEU A 19 3.15 16.28 -6.66
N GLY A 20 3.32 16.52 -7.97
CA GLY A 20 4.29 17.49 -8.48
C GLY A 20 5.75 17.03 -8.43
N HIS A 21 6.02 15.81 -7.94
CA HIS A 21 7.35 15.20 -7.90
C HIS A 21 7.27 13.67 -7.95
N ALA A 22 8.42 13.02 -8.09
CA ALA A 22 8.54 11.57 -8.20
C ALA A 22 9.89 11.10 -7.65
N ASP A 23 10.12 11.37 -6.36
CA ASP A 23 11.35 11.01 -5.66
C ASP A 23 11.29 9.55 -5.19
N PHE A 24 11.68 8.63 -6.08
CA PHE A 24 11.69 7.20 -5.77
C PHE A 24 13.05 6.69 -5.31
N GLY A 25 13.02 5.76 -4.36
CA GLY A 25 14.13 4.85 -4.08
C GLY A 25 14.33 3.77 -5.14
N PRO A 26 15.25 2.82 -4.88
CA PRO A 26 15.43 1.63 -5.72
C PRO A 26 14.15 0.76 -5.75
N ASP A 27 14.17 -0.26 -6.60
CA ASP A 27 13.16 -1.33 -6.53
C ASP A 27 13.31 -2.06 -5.19
N THR A 28 12.17 -2.38 -4.56
CA THR A 28 12.08 -2.96 -3.22
C THR A 28 11.05 -4.07 -3.21
N LEU A 29 11.12 -4.94 -2.20
CA LEU A 29 10.22 -6.08 -2.04
C LEU A 29 9.43 -5.95 -0.73
N LEU A 30 8.11 -6.06 -0.81
CA LEU A 30 7.25 -6.24 0.35
C LEU A 30 7.01 -7.74 0.56
N ARG A 31 7.51 -8.29 1.66
CA ARG A 31 7.23 -9.68 2.09
C ARG A 31 5.96 -9.76 2.92
N GLY A 32 5.33 -10.93 2.89
CA GLY A 32 4.12 -11.23 3.66
C GLY A 32 2.84 -10.67 3.03
N LEU A 33 2.93 -9.94 1.92
CA LEU A 33 1.80 -9.46 1.13
C LEU A 33 2.10 -9.56 -0.36
N HIS A 34 1.21 -10.18 -1.14
CA HIS A 34 1.34 -10.34 -2.58
C HIS A 34 0.30 -9.50 -3.33
N ARG A 35 0.68 -9.02 -4.51
CA ARG A 35 -0.19 -8.23 -5.38
C ARG A 35 -1.16 -9.15 -6.09
N ILE A 36 -2.44 -8.76 -6.07
CA ILE A 36 -3.48 -9.37 -6.89
C ILE A 36 -4.09 -8.33 -7.81
N ASP A 37 -4.50 -8.77 -8.99
CA ASP A 37 -5.25 -7.96 -9.94
C ASP A 37 -6.75 -8.07 -9.63
N ALA A 38 -7.41 -6.92 -9.54
CA ALA A 38 -8.85 -6.76 -9.35
C ALA A 38 -9.31 -5.54 -10.16
N ARG A 39 -10.45 -4.92 -9.83
CA ARG A 39 -10.84 -3.65 -10.48
C ARG A 39 -9.70 -2.61 -10.45
N TYR A 40 -8.99 -2.56 -9.32
CA TYR A 40 -7.71 -1.89 -9.18
C TYR A 40 -6.76 -2.84 -8.42
N PRO A 41 -5.45 -2.83 -8.71
CA PRO A 41 -4.50 -3.71 -8.02
C PRO A 41 -4.51 -3.52 -6.50
N THR A 42 -4.46 -4.62 -5.75
CA THR A 42 -4.44 -4.60 -4.28
C THR A 42 -3.47 -5.65 -3.72
N LEU A 43 -3.31 -5.64 -2.39
CA LEU A 43 -2.49 -6.60 -1.65
C LEU A 43 -3.37 -7.65 -0.96
N ALA A 44 -2.85 -8.86 -0.92
CA ALA A 44 -3.44 -10.03 -0.29
C ALA A 44 -2.45 -10.65 0.72
N PRO A 45 -2.93 -11.32 1.78
CA PRO A 45 -2.08 -12.03 2.74
C PRO A 45 -1.08 -13.00 2.10
N GLY A 46 0.14 -13.05 2.64
CA GLY A 46 1.20 -13.98 2.24
C GLY A 46 1.95 -13.58 0.98
N GLY A 47 2.98 -14.35 0.61
CA GLY A 47 3.76 -14.13 -0.61
C GLY A 47 4.60 -12.86 -0.56
N GLU A 48 4.83 -12.25 -1.74
CA GLU A 48 5.66 -11.06 -1.89
C GLU A 48 5.18 -10.16 -3.03
N THR A 49 5.51 -8.87 -2.94
CA THR A 49 5.16 -7.85 -3.94
C THR A 49 6.37 -6.97 -4.25
N ARG A 50 6.68 -6.80 -5.53
CA ARG A 50 7.67 -5.80 -5.97
C ARG A 50 7.04 -4.42 -6.04
N GLY A 51 7.75 -3.43 -5.52
CA GLY A 51 7.34 -2.04 -5.50
C GLY A 51 8.52 -1.10 -5.40
N ARG A 52 8.23 0.16 -5.08
CA ARG A 52 9.24 1.21 -4.86
C ARG A 52 8.85 2.04 -3.66
N VAL A 53 9.83 2.60 -2.97
CA VAL A 53 9.58 3.60 -1.93
C VAL A 53 9.50 4.98 -2.58
N LEU A 54 8.37 5.66 -2.40
CA LEU A 54 8.13 7.04 -2.81
C LEU A 54 8.32 7.95 -1.61
N ARG A 55 9.27 8.88 -1.69
CA ARG A 55 9.51 9.86 -0.63
C ARG A 55 8.36 10.84 -0.56
N LEU A 56 7.86 11.10 0.66
CA LEU A 56 6.74 12.01 0.85
C LEU A 56 7.19 13.36 1.41
N ARG A 57 6.54 14.42 0.91
CA ARG A 57 6.63 15.81 1.35
C ARG A 57 5.35 16.23 2.06
N ASP A 58 5.36 17.41 2.66
CA ASP A 58 4.19 17.96 3.34
C ASP A 58 3.01 18.08 2.38
N GLY A 59 1.89 17.46 2.77
CA GLY A 59 0.64 17.45 1.98
C GLY A 59 0.47 16.24 1.05
N ASP A 60 1.53 15.56 0.64
CA ASP A 60 1.46 14.43 -0.30
C ASP A 60 0.55 13.31 0.21
N LEU A 61 0.63 13.04 1.51
CA LEU A 61 -0.13 11.99 2.16
C LEU A 61 -1.65 12.19 2.01
N LYS A 62 -2.12 13.45 2.03
CA LYS A 62 -3.53 13.79 1.81
C LYS A 62 -3.92 13.60 0.34
N ALA A 63 -3.03 13.94 -0.59
CA ALA A 63 -3.25 13.73 -2.02
C ALA A 63 -3.35 12.24 -2.35
N LEU A 64 -2.46 11.42 -1.77
CA LEU A 64 -2.50 9.96 -1.88
C LEU A 64 -3.79 9.37 -1.30
N ASP A 65 -4.23 9.79 -0.11
CA ASP A 65 -5.50 9.33 0.47
C ASP A 65 -6.71 9.65 -0.44
N ALA A 66 -6.70 10.82 -1.08
CA ALA A 66 -7.77 11.22 -2.00
C ALA A 66 -7.73 10.39 -3.29
N TYR A 67 -6.53 10.17 -3.83
CA TYR A 67 -6.28 9.34 -5.01
C TYR A 67 -6.74 7.90 -4.80
N GLU A 68 -6.26 7.26 -3.72
CA GLU A 68 -6.60 5.88 -3.35
C GLU A 68 -8.03 5.76 -2.80
N GLY A 69 -8.75 6.88 -2.63
CA GLY A 69 -10.14 6.87 -2.18
C GLY A 69 -10.31 6.35 -0.75
N VAL A 70 -9.37 6.65 0.14
CA VAL A 70 -9.40 6.26 1.56
C VAL A 70 -10.67 6.76 2.25
N ASN A 71 -11.04 8.03 2.00
CA ASN A 71 -12.26 8.61 2.53
C ASN A 71 -13.55 7.97 1.98
N ARG A 72 -13.46 7.23 0.87
CA ARG A 72 -14.58 6.47 0.28
C ARG A 72 -14.57 4.99 0.69
N GLY A 73 -13.59 4.57 1.50
CA GLY A 73 -13.39 3.18 1.90
C GLY A 73 -12.92 2.27 0.77
N LEU A 74 -12.35 2.81 -0.31
CA LEU A 74 -11.85 2.00 -1.43
C LEU A 74 -10.54 1.30 -1.06
N TYR A 75 -9.64 2.04 -0.41
CA TYR A 75 -8.39 1.55 0.16
C TYR A 75 -8.29 1.96 1.63
N VAL A 76 -7.49 1.23 2.40
CA VAL A 76 -7.07 1.62 3.75
C VAL A 76 -5.58 1.91 3.73
N ARG A 77 -5.19 3.04 4.31
CA ARG A 77 -3.77 3.33 4.56
C ARG A 77 -3.31 2.61 5.82
N VAL A 78 -2.26 1.80 5.69
CA VAL A 78 -1.67 1.03 6.79
C VAL A 78 -0.17 1.24 6.85
N ARG A 79 0.39 1.05 8.04
CA ARG A 79 1.82 1.15 8.28
C ARG A 79 2.44 -0.25 8.15
N VAL A 80 3.51 -0.39 7.39
CA VAL A 80 4.31 -1.61 7.27
C VAL A 80 5.74 -1.37 7.77
N PRO A 81 6.37 -2.33 8.45
CA PRO A 81 7.80 -2.26 8.78
C PRO A 81 8.67 -2.15 7.52
N GLY A 82 9.81 -1.49 7.62
CA GLY A 82 10.83 -1.44 6.57
C GLY A 82 12.22 -1.25 7.15
N ASP A 83 13.26 -1.56 6.36
CA ASP A 83 14.66 -1.56 6.82
C ASP A 83 15.12 -0.22 7.43
N GLN A 84 14.65 0.89 6.86
CA GLN A 84 15.00 2.26 7.28
C GLN A 84 13.92 2.90 8.17
N GLY A 85 13.00 2.10 8.68
CA GLY A 85 11.83 2.54 9.43
C GLY A 85 10.53 2.18 8.72
N ALA A 86 9.43 2.36 9.45
CA ALA A 86 8.12 2.02 8.94
C ALA A 86 7.70 2.93 7.78
N LEU A 87 6.90 2.38 6.85
CA LEU A 87 6.41 3.02 5.65
C LEU A 87 4.88 2.97 5.61
N TRP A 88 4.25 3.87 4.87
CA TRP A 88 2.85 3.75 4.50
C TRP A 88 2.70 2.82 3.29
N THR A 89 1.60 2.06 3.25
CA THR A 89 1.11 1.42 2.03
C THR A 89 -0.42 1.47 2.04
N TYR A 90 -1.01 1.20 0.89
CA TYR A 90 -2.45 1.15 0.71
C TYR A 90 -2.88 -0.28 0.47
N VAL A 91 -4.01 -0.68 1.05
CA VAL A 91 -4.60 -2.01 0.81
C VAL A 91 -6.05 -1.79 0.43
N GLY A 92 -6.43 -2.24 -0.75
CA GLY A 92 -7.78 -2.12 -1.29
C GLY A 92 -8.76 -3.05 -0.60
N ASP A 93 -9.95 -2.55 -0.30
CA ASP A 93 -11.04 -3.35 0.29
C ASP A 93 -11.52 -4.41 -0.72
N PRO A 94 -11.40 -5.71 -0.42
CA PRO A 94 -11.71 -6.77 -1.38
C PRO A 94 -13.14 -6.72 -1.90
N THR A 95 -14.10 -6.38 -1.03
CA THR A 95 -15.52 -6.29 -1.40
C THR A 95 -15.74 -5.12 -2.36
N ARG A 96 -15.10 -3.97 -2.12
CA ARG A 96 -15.22 -2.78 -3.00
C ARG A 96 -14.52 -2.96 -4.34
N LEU A 97 -13.44 -3.73 -4.37
CA LEU A 97 -12.64 -3.98 -5.57
C LEU A 97 -13.07 -5.22 -6.36
N GLY A 98 -13.99 -6.02 -5.84
CA GLY A 98 -14.37 -7.30 -6.43
C GLY A 98 -13.21 -8.30 -6.45
N ALA A 99 -12.33 -8.24 -5.44
CA ALA A 99 -11.17 -9.11 -5.33
C ALA A 99 -11.52 -10.39 -4.56
N GLU A 100 -11.16 -11.55 -5.11
CA GLU A 100 -11.39 -12.86 -4.48
C GLU A 100 -10.32 -13.18 -3.42
N VAL A 101 -10.25 -12.35 -2.38
CA VAL A 101 -9.32 -12.54 -1.26
C VAL A 101 -10.01 -12.37 0.09
N THR A 102 -9.66 -13.24 1.03
CA THR A 102 -10.11 -13.14 2.42
C THR A 102 -8.96 -12.71 3.32
N TRP A 103 -9.18 -11.65 4.09
CA TRP A 103 -8.29 -11.26 5.18
C TRP A 103 -8.65 -11.97 6.49
N PRO A 104 -7.71 -12.43 7.30
CA PRO A 104 -8.06 -13.11 8.55
C PRO A 104 -8.70 -12.17 9.58
N GLY A 105 -9.48 -12.75 10.50
CA GLY A 105 -10.14 -12.06 11.60
C GLY A 105 -11.40 -11.26 11.23
N SER A 106 -11.98 -10.61 12.23
CA SER A 106 -13.28 -9.90 12.14
C SER A 106 -13.14 -8.39 12.37
N GLY A 107 -14.23 -7.66 12.14
CA GLY A 107 -14.32 -6.21 12.33
C GLY A 107 -13.87 -5.40 11.10
N PRO A 108 -13.64 -4.08 11.27
CA PRO A 108 -13.34 -3.17 10.16
C PRO A 108 -12.11 -3.62 9.37
N PHE A 109 -12.16 -3.46 8.04
CA PHE A 109 -11.12 -3.95 7.13
C PHE A 109 -9.71 -3.46 7.52
N ARG A 110 -9.58 -2.15 7.80
CA ARG A 110 -8.31 -1.55 8.28
C ARG A 110 -7.73 -2.28 9.48
N ARG A 111 -8.55 -2.64 10.48
CA ARG A 111 -8.08 -3.33 11.69
C ARG A 111 -7.66 -4.76 11.41
N ARG A 112 -8.28 -5.43 10.43
CA ARG A 112 -7.85 -6.77 9.98
C ARG A 112 -6.49 -6.71 9.31
N VAL A 113 -6.27 -5.72 8.45
CA VAL A 113 -4.97 -5.49 7.80
C VAL A 113 -3.89 -5.15 8.82
N GLU A 114 -4.14 -4.18 9.71
CA GLU A 114 -3.18 -3.79 10.77
C GLU A 114 -2.78 -4.98 11.64
N ARG A 115 -3.75 -5.76 12.14
CA ARG A 115 -3.45 -6.98 12.92
C ARG A 115 -2.66 -8.02 12.13
N TYR A 116 -2.95 -8.17 10.84
CA TYR A 116 -2.21 -9.12 10.02
C TYR A 116 -0.75 -8.68 9.87
N VAL A 117 -0.50 -7.39 9.62
CA VAL A 117 0.86 -6.83 9.56
C VAL A 117 1.58 -7.02 10.89
N ASP A 118 0.92 -6.76 12.01
CA ASP A 118 1.54 -6.87 13.34
C ASP A 118 1.84 -8.33 13.75
N ALA A 119 1.04 -9.30 13.28
CA ALA A 119 1.12 -10.70 13.70
C ALA A 119 1.92 -11.61 12.75
N ASN A 120 2.32 -11.12 11.58
CA ASN A 120 3.01 -11.90 10.55
C ASN A 120 4.30 -11.19 10.13
N ASP A 121 5.14 -11.92 9.40
CA ASP A 121 6.41 -11.41 8.89
C ASP A 121 6.22 -10.49 7.67
N VAL A 122 5.53 -9.37 7.87
CA VAL A 122 5.31 -8.35 6.85
C VAL A 122 6.36 -7.27 6.99
N ARG A 123 7.16 -7.06 5.94
CA ARG A 123 8.21 -6.04 5.92
C ARG A 123 8.62 -5.65 4.50
N VAL A 124 9.07 -4.42 4.34
CA VAL A 124 9.68 -3.90 3.11
C VAL A 124 11.19 -4.04 3.22
N GLU A 125 11.78 -4.77 2.28
CA GLU A 125 13.22 -5.01 2.16
C GLU A 125 13.76 -4.33 0.89
N SER A 126 14.95 -3.75 1.01
CA SER A 126 15.68 -3.09 -0.10
C SER A 126 16.78 -3.97 -0.68
#